data_AF-A0A9N9AXN1-F1
#
_entry.id   AF-A0A9N9AXN1-F1
#
_cell.length_a   1.000
_cell.length_b   1.000
_cell.length_c   1.000
_cell.angle_alpha   90.00
_cell.angle_beta   90.00
_cell.angle_gamma   90.00
#
_symmetry.space_group_name_H-M   'P 1'
#
loop_
_entity.id
_entity.type
_entity.pdbx_description
1 polymer ?
#
loop_
_entity_poly.entity_id
_entity_poly.type
_entity_poly.pdbx_seq_one_letter_code
_entity_poly.pdbx_strand_id
1 'polypeptide(L)'
;MSLVLDINSYFNNTPVLEWSYHGFLNALKPYFISDLNSIENLNSIMRKRYLACLKNFLDVKEKQGLQNGHNEEHYEFVTLLLRQKEPETQKIWKIVELERNLENEFENKKIIVKRKSQIDGLELVHVSRQQQNLELVDELNSEIRKKLRFNVESIGIGARSSNDENSHRDDRPRTPTHQIYSTTTNQDIIDRLLKEKQRAKST
;
A
#
# COMPACT_ATOMS: atom_id res chain seq x y z
N MET A 1 6.71 -15.07 13.71
CA MET A 1 6.21 -16.20 14.53
C MET A 1 5.73 -17.30 13.60
N SER A 2 6.10 -18.55 13.86
CA SER A 2 5.66 -19.70 13.05
C SER A 2 4.19 -20.00 13.34
N LEU A 3 3.37 -20.18 12.29
CA LEU A 3 1.95 -20.54 12.36
C LEU A 3 1.68 -21.79 13.24
N VAL A 4 2.67 -22.68 13.37
CA VAL A 4 2.59 -23.88 14.21
C VAL A 4 2.63 -23.57 15.71
N LEU A 5 3.40 -22.54 16.12
CA LEU A 5 3.49 -22.13 17.52
C LEU A 5 2.17 -21.48 17.98
N ASP A 6 1.52 -20.72 17.09
CA ASP A 6 0.29 -19.99 17.41
C ASP A 6 -0.94 -20.88 17.46
N ILE A 7 -0.98 -21.99 16.70
CA ILE A 7 -2.06 -22.98 16.80
C ILE A 7 -2.11 -23.59 18.19
N ASN A 8 -0.96 -24.03 18.70
CA ASN A 8 -0.89 -24.60 20.04
C ASN A 8 -1.11 -23.54 21.13
N SER A 9 -0.76 -22.28 20.86
CA SER A 9 -1.01 -21.16 21.77
C SER A 9 -2.49 -21.02 22.13
N TYR A 10 -3.41 -21.12 21.16
CA TYR A 10 -4.84 -21.06 21.44
C TYR A 10 -5.28 -22.17 22.43
N PHE A 11 -4.95 -23.42 22.13
CA PHE A 11 -5.36 -24.55 22.96
C PHE A 11 -4.67 -24.60 24.33
N ASN A 12 -3.44 -24.08 24.43
CA ASN A 12 -2.69 -24.05 25.69
C ASN A 12 -3.18 -22.92 26.63
N ASN A 13 -3.66 -21.81 26.07
CA ASN A 13 -4.04 -20.62 26.84
C ASN A 13 -5.55 -20.49 27.06
N THR A 14 -6.37 -21.29 26.36
CA THR A 14 -7.83 -21.25 26.46
C THR A 14 -8.32 -22.47 27.24
N PRO A 15 -9.20 -22.30 28.26
CA PRO A 15 -9.84 -23.43 28.93
C PRO A 15 -10.58 -24.35 27.95
N VAL A 16 -10.58 -25.66 28.19
CA VAL A 16 -11.16 -26.66 27.26
C VAL A 16 -12.63 -26.38 26.96
N LEU A 17 -13.42 -25.99 27.96
CA LEU A 17 -14.85 -25.70 27.80
C LEU A 17 -15.14 -24.40 27.01
N GLU A 18 -14.12 -23.59 26.76
CA GLU A 18 -14.20 -22.38 25.92
C GLU A 18 -13.67 -22.62 24.50
N TRP A 19 -13.23 -23.85 24.20
CA TRP A 19 -12.76 -24.19 22.87
C TRP A 19 -13.90 -24.10 21.86
N SER A 20 -13.63 -23.44 20.75
CA SER A 20 -14.55 -23.36 19.62
C SER A 20 -13.78 -23.12 18.34
N TYR A 21 -14.33 -23.55 17.20
CA TYR A 21 -13.71 -23.28 15.92
C TYR A 21 -13.70 -21.77 15.62
N HIS A 22 -14.75 -21.05 16.04
CA HIS A 22 -14.81 -19.59 15.96
C HIS A 22 -13.68 -18.92 16.75
N GLY A 23 -13.48 -19.28 18.02
CA GLY A 23 -12.41 -18.73 18.86
C GLY A 23 -11.01 -19.04 18.30
N PHE A 24 -10.81 -20.27 17.81
CA PHE A 24 -9.59 -20.68 17.13
C PHE A 24 -9.27 -19.81 15.90
N LEU A 25 -10.27 -19.54 15.05
CA LEU A 25 -10.08 -18.68 13.89
C LEU A 25 -9.79 -17.22 14.28
N ASN A 26 -10.46 -16.69 15.30
CA ASN A 26 -10.19 -15.33 15.77
C ASN A 26 -8.76 -15.18 16.31
N ALA A 27 -8.26 -16.16 17.06
CA ALA A 27 -6.89 -16.15 17.57
C ALA A 27 -5.85 -16.14 16.44
N LEU A 28 -6.15 -16.80 15.32
CA LEU A 28 -5.25 -16.93 14.17
C LEU A 28 -5.50 -15.91 13.05
N LYS A 29 -6.49 -15.02 13.22
CA LYS A 29 -6.92 -14.04 12.22
C LYS A 29 -5.76 -13.28 11.55
N PRO A 30 -4.74 -12.77 12.29
CA PRO A 30 -3.63 -12.03 11.69
C PRO A 30 -2.84 -12.80 10.62
N TYR A 31 -2.81 -14.14 10.68
CA TYR A 31 -2.09 -14.97 9.72
C TYR A 31 -2.81 -15.09 8.38
N PHE A 32 -4.14 -14.95 8.37
CA PHE A 32 -4.93 -15.14 7.16
C PHE A 32 -4.87 -13.94 6.23
N ILE A 33 -4.66 -12.74 6.78
CA ILE A 33 -4.66 -11.48 6.03
C ILE A 33 -3.48 -11.44 5.05
N SER A 34 -2.32 -11.96 5.46
CA SER A 34 -1.08 -11.93 4.68
C SER A 34 -0.85 -13.17 3.81
N ASP A 35 -1.73 -14.17 3.86
CA ASP A 35 -1.57 -15.43 3.13
C ASP A 35 -2.06 -15.32 1.68
N LEU A 36 -1.30 -15.91 0.75
CA LEU A 36 -1.59 -15.93 -0.69
C LEU A 36 -2.62 -17.00 -1.09
N ASN A 37 -2.91 -17.96 -0.22
CA ASN A 37 -3.88 -19.02 -0.47
C ASN A 37 -5.30 -18.47 -0.57
N SER A 38 -6.16 -19.09 -1.39
CA SER A 38 -7.58 -18.74 -1.45
C SER A 38 -8.26 -18.94 -0.08
N ILE A 39 -9.34 -18.20 0.14
CA ILE A 39 -10.11 -18.30 1.39
C ILE A 39 -10.68 -19.72 1.57
N GLU A 40 -11.13 -20.41 0.51
CA GLU A 40 -11.59 -21.79 0.63
C GLU A 40 -10.46 -22.74 1.05
N ASN A 41 -9.26 -22.57 0.47
CA ASN A 41 -8.10 -23.38 0.82
C ASN A 41 -7.70 -23.16 2.28
N LEU A 42 -7.66 -21.90 2.73
CA LEU A 42 -7.37 -21.57 4.12
C LEU A 42 -8.39 -22.14 5.08
N ASN A 43 -9.68 -22.01 4.77
CA ASN A 43 -10.73 -22.58 5.59
C ASN A 43 -10.59 -24.12 5.70
N SER A 44 -10.33 -24.79 4.58
CA SER A 44 -10.08 -26.24 4.57
C SER A 44 -8.87 -26.63 5.42
N ILE A 45 -7.75 -25.91 5.29
CA ILE A 45 -6.52 -26.16 6.06
C ILE A 45 -6.75 -25.92 7.54
N MET A 46 -7.36 -24.79 7.93
CA MET A 46 -7.59 -24.45 9.33
C MET A 46 -8.56 -25.41 10.00
N ARG A 47 -9.61 -25.82 9.28
CA ARG A 47 -10.53 -26.84 9.79
C ARG A 47 -9.81 -28.16 10.05
N LYS A 48 -8.97 -28.62 9.11
CA LYS A 48 -8.19 -29.86 9.30
C LYS A 48 -7.27 -29.77 10.52
N ARG A 49 -6.61 -28.62 10.71
CA ARG A 49 -5.71 -28.40 11.85
C ARG A 49 -6.44 -28.37 13.17
N TYR A 50 -7.56 -27.64 13.25
CA TYR A 50 -8.43 -27.62 14.43
C TYR A 50 -8.86 -29.04 14.82
N LEU A 51 -9.39 -29.81 13.87
CA LEU A 51 -9.82 -31.19 14.12
C LEU A 51 -8.66 -32.11 14.52
N ALA A 52 -7.46 -31.90 13.97
CA ALA A 52 -6.28 -32.66 14.38
C ALA A 52 -5.90 -32.37 15.83
N CYS A 53 -5.95 -31.12 16.28
CA CYS A 53 -5.71 -30.75 17.67
C CYS A 53 -6.72 -31.40 18.62
N LEU A 54 -8.01 -31.40 18.28
CA LEU A 54 -9.05 -32.06 19.08
C LEU A 54 -8.82 -33.57 19.18
N LYS A 55 -8.49 -34.24 18.06
CA LYS A 55 -8.19 -35.68 18.06
C LYS A 55 -6.96 -36.00 18.91
N ASN A 56 -5.89 -35.23 18.77
CA ASN A 56 -4.68 -35.42 19.56
C ASN A 56 -4.96 -35.27 21.07
N PHE A 57 -5.84 -34.33 21.45
CA PHE A 57 -6.27 -34.18 22.84
C PHE A 57 -6.96 -35.44 23.36
N LEU A 58 -7.92 -35.98 22.59
CA LEU A 58 -8.61 -37.22 22.95
C LEU A 58 -7.61 -38.38 23.04
N ASP A 59 -6.78 -38.60 22.02
CA ASP A 59 -5.79 -39.69 22.00
C ASP A 59 -4.85 -39.67 23.22
N VAL A 60 -4.44 -38.48 23.68
CA VAL A 60 -3.61 -38.33 24.89
C VAL A 60 -4.40 -38.69 26.14
N LYS A 61 -5.67 -38.26 26.24
CA LYS A 61 -6.55 -38.57 27.38
C LYS A 61 -6.91 -40.06 27.45
N GLU A 62 -7.15 -40.71 26.31
CA GLU A 62 -7.39 -42.15 26.22
C GLU A 62 -6.17 -42.95 26.71
N LYS A 63 -4.96 -42.60 26.23
CA LYS A 63 -3.71 -43.25 26.66
C LYS A 63 -3.41 -43.10 28.15
N GLN A 64 -3.93 -42.05 28.78
CA GLN A 64 -3.76 -41.79 30.21
C GLN A 64 -4.82 -42.48 31.08
N GLY A 65 -5.80 -43.18 30.49
CA GLY A 65 -6.88 -43.84 31.25
C GLY A 65 -7.82 -42.86 31.96
N LEU A 66 -7.80 -41.57 31.58
CA LEU A 66 -8.54 -40.48 32.24
C LEU A 66 -9.95 -40.29 31.69
N GLN A 67 -10.53 -41.32 31.06
CA GLN A 67 -11.89 -41.28 30.52
C GLN A 67 -12.95 -41.21 31.63
N ASN A 68 -12.64 -41.70 32.84
CA ASN A 68 -13.57 -41.77 33.96
C ASN A 68 -13.06 -40.90 35.13
N GLY A 69 -13.78 -39.82 35.48
CA GLY A 69 -13.45 -38.92 36.60
C GLY A 69 -13.56 -37.42 36.25
N HIS A 70 -12.86 -36.54 36.98
CA HIS A 70 -12.91 -35.06 36.84
C HIS A 70 -12.62 -34.49 35.42
N ASN A 71 -12.17 -35.31 34.47
CA ASN A 71 -11.92 -34.91 33.07
C ASN A 71 -12.98 -35.41 32.07
N GLU A 72 -14.01 -36.11 32.53
CA GLU A 72 -15.09 -36.64 31.71
C GLU A 72 -15.82 -35.53 30.96
N GLU A 73 -16.10 -34.41 31.63
CA GLU A 73 -16.73 -33.23 31.02
C GLU A 73 -15.90 -32.66 29.86
N HIS A 74 -14.57 -32.60 30.01
CA HIS A 74 -13.67 -32.15 28.95
C HIS A 74 -13.67 -33.12 27.76
N TYR A 75 -13.72 -34.42 28.03
CA TYR A 75 -13.73 -35.45 27.00
C TYR A 75 -15.03 -35.43 26.19
N GLU A 76 -16.17 -35.36 26.87
CA GLU A 76 -17.49 -35.22 26.25
C GLU A 76 -17.59 -33.92 25.45
N PHE A 77 -17.13 -32.80 26.01
CA PHE A 77 -17.15 -31.51 25.31
C PHE A 77 -16.34 -31.54 24.01
N VAL A 78 -15.10 -32.06 24.04
CA VAL A 78 -14.27 -32.16 22.83
C VAL A 78 -14.88 -33.13 21.80
N THR A 79 -15.52 -34.20 22.26
CA THR A 79 -16.26 -35.13 21.39
C THR A 79 -17.45 -34.44 20.71
N LEU A 80 -18.16 -33.56 21.42
CA LEU A 80 -19.23 -32.74 20.85
C LEU A 80 -18.68 -31.78 19.77
N LEU A 81 -17.56 -31.09 20.06
CA LEU A 81 -16.92 -30.19 19.10
C LEU A 81 -16.50 -30.91 17.80
N LEU A 82 -16.05 -32.17 17.87
CA LEU A 82 -15.70 -32.96 16.69
C LEU A 82 -16.91 -33.28 15.81
N ARG A 83 -18.10 -33.43 16.40
CA ARG A 83 -19.35 -33.75 15.70
C ARG A 83 -20.07 -32.51 15.18
N GLN A 84 -19.75 -31.34 15.72
CA GLN A 84 -20.38 -30.08 15.36
C GLN A 84 -20.09 -29.69 13.90
N LYS A 85 -21.15 -29.43 13.14
CA LYS A 85 -21.04 -28.66 11.90
C LYS A 85 -21.11 -27.19 12.27
N GLU A 86 -20.10 -26.42 11.88
CA GLU A 86 -19.95 -25.00 12.24
C GLU A 86 -20.31 -24.08 11.06
N PRO A 87 -21.61 -23.77 10.85
CA PRO A 87 -22.03 -22.87 9.77
C PRO A 87 -21.63 -21.41 10.04
N GLU A 88 -21.40 -21.02 11.29
CA GLU A 88 -21.23 -19.61 11.69
C GLU A 88 -19.89 -18.98 11.26
N THR A 89 -18.92 -19.81 10.90
CA THR A 89 -17.59 -19.35 10.45
C THR A 89 -17.58 -18.64 9.10
N GLN A 90 -18.66 -18.73 8.31
CA GLN A 90 -18.77 -17.97 7.05
C GLN A 90 -18.61 -16.46 7.26
N LYS A 91 -19.11 -15.94 8.39
CA LYS A 91 -18.97 -14.50 8.71
C LYS A 91 -17.51 -14.11 8.92
N ILE A 92 -16.74 -14.94 9.62
CA ILE A 92 -15.29 -14.70 9.84
C ILE A 92 -14.57 -14.65 8.49
N TRP A 93 -14.81 -15.63 7.63
CA TRP A 93 -14.12 -15.70 6.35
C TRP A 93 -14.45 -14.52 5.43
N LYS A 94 -15.70 -14.03 5.46
CA LYS A 94 -16.08 -12.78 4.76
C LYS A 94 -15.31 -11.57 5.29
N ILE A 95 -15.15 -11.46 6.61
CA ILE A 95 -14.37 -10.37 7.22
C ILE A 95 -12.90 -10.45 6.80
N VAL A 96 -12.30 -11.64 6.87
CA VAL A 96 -10.91 -11.88 6.46
C VAL A 96 -10.69 -11.54 4.98
N GLU A 97 -11.64 -11.92 4.12
CA GLU A 97 -11.60 -11.59 2.70
C GLU A 97 -11.63 -10.08 2.46
N LEU A 98 -12.53 -9.36 3.15
CA LEU A 98 -12.61 -7.91 3.07
C LEU A 98 -11.31 -7.24 3.55
N GLU A 99 -10.76 -7.68 4.68
CA GLU A 99 -9.50 -7.15 5.23
C GLU A 99 -8.32 -7.39 4.29
N ARG A 100 -8.23 -8.56 3.68
CA ARG A 100 -7.20 -8.86 2.67
C ARG A 100 -7.33 -7.95 1.46
N ASN A 101 -8.55 -7.75 0.97
CA ASN A 101 -8.80 -6.86 -0.17
C ASN A 101 -8.40 -5.42 0.16
N LEU A 102 -8.71 -4.94 1.36
CA LEU A 102 -8.30 -3.62 1.82
C LEU A 102 -6.79 -3.47 1.92
N GLU A 103 -6.07 -4.45 2.48
CA GLU A 103 -4.60 -4.39 2.57
C GLU A 103 -3.95 -4.40 1.17
N ASN A 104 -4.46 -5.23 0.26
CA ASN A 104 -4.01 -5.25 -1.13
C ASN A 104 -4.27 -3.91 -1.85
N GLU A 105 -5.45 -3.32 -1.66
CA GLU A 105 -5.78 -2.01 -2.23
C GLU A 105 -4.86 -0.92 -1.67
N PHE A 106 -4.57 -0.96 -0.37
CA PHE A 106 -3.68 -0.02 0.28
C PHE A 106 -2.25 -0.08 -0.29
N GLU A 107 -1.68 -1.28 -0.42
CA GLU A 107 -0.33 -1.44 -0.99
C GLU A 107 -0.29 -1.03 -2.47
N ASN A 108 -1.34 -1.33 -3.24
CA ASN A 108 -1.46 -0.86 -4.63
C ASN A 108 -1.49 0.67 -4.72
N LYS A 109 -2.29 1.34 -3.87
CA LYS A 109 -2.36 2.81 -3.80
C LYS A 109 -1.02 3.42 -3.45
N LYS A 110 -0.28 2.83 -2.51
CA LYS A 110 1.07 3.28 -2.14
C LYS A 110 2.04 3.23 -3.32
N ILE A 111 2.00 2.17 -4.12
CA ILE A 111 2.81 2.04 -5.34
C ILE A 111 2.42 3.12 -6.36
N ILE A 112 1.11 3.37 -6.56
CA ILE A 112 0.61 4.40 -7.47
C ILE A 112 1.10 5.78 -7.06
N VAL A 113 0.96 6.14 -5.79
CA VAL A 113 1.40 7.45 -5.26
C VAL A 113 2.91 7.62 -5.44
N LYS A 114 3.70 6.58 -5.12
CA LYS A 114 5.15 6.62 -5.33
C LYS A 114 5.52 6.87 -6.79
N ARG A 115 4.90 6.13 -7.72
CA ARG A 115 5.14 6.29 -9.16
C ARG A 115 4.72 7.67 -9.66
N LYS A 116 3.59 8.19 -9.21
CA LYS A 116 3.11 9.52 -9.58
C LYS A 116 4.08 10.61 -9.13
N SER A 117 4.54 10.55 -7.88
CA SER A 117 5.55 11.48 -7.36
C SER A 117 6.86 11.43 -8.16
N GLN A 118 7.29 10.25 -8.60
CA GLN A 118 8.47 10.11 -9.46
C GLN A 118 8.27 10.74 -10.84
N ILE A 119 7.08 10.56 -11.46
CA ILE A 119 6.73 11.17 -12.74
C ILE A 119 6.70 12.69 -12.60
N ASP A 120 6.00 13.22 -11.59
CA ASP A 120 5.90 14.65 -11.31
C ASP A 120 7.30 15.28 -11.15
N GLY A 121 8.22 14.59 -10.45
CA GLY A 121 9.61 15.02 -10.31
C GLY A 121 10.39 15.04 -11.63
N LEU A 122 10.20 14.03 -12.49
CA LEU A 122 10.84 14.00 -13.81
C LEU A 122 10.30 15.08 -14.75
N GLU A 123 8.99 15.35 -14.69
CA GLU A 123 8.36 16.44 -15.44
C GLU A 123 8.92 17.80 -15.02
N LEU A 124 9.09 18.04 -13.71
CA LEU A 124 9.70 19.28 -13.20
C LEU A 124 11.13 19.47 -13.73
N VAL A 125 11.95 18.41 -13.72
CA VAL A 125 13.31 18.45 -14.28
C VAL A 125 13.28 18.72 -15.78
N HIS A 126 12.35 18.10 -16.51
CA HIS A 126 12.20 18.30 -17.94
C HIS A 126 11.86 19.75 -18.30
N VAL A 127 10.88 20.34 -17.61
CA VAL A 127 10.47 21.75 -17.80
C VAL A 127 11.60 22.69 -17.44
N SER A 128 12.30 22.44 -16.31
CA SER A 128 13.44 23.27 -15.89
C SER A 128 14.57 23.25 -16.93
N ARG A 129 14.86 22.07 -17.49
CA ARG A 129 15.85 21.92 -18.57
C ARG A 129 15.43 22.67 -19.84
N GLN A 130 14.15 22.59 -20.22
CA GLN A 130 13.65 23.33 -21.38
C GLN A 130 13.80 24.84 -21.18
N GLN A 131 13.45 25.34 -20.00
CA GLN A 131 13.58 26.76 -19.65
C GLN A 131 15.04 27.22 -19.69
N GLN A 132 15.95 26.46 -19.07
CA GLN A 132 17.38 26.76 -19.07
C GLN A 132 17.95 26.78 -20.50
N ASN A 133 17.52 25.87 -21.37
CA ASN A 133 17.95 25.86 -22.77
C ASN A 133 17.49 27.12 -23.51
N LEU A 134 16.26 27.60 -23.26
CA LEU A 134 15.76 28.85 -23.86
C LEU A 134 16.60 30.05 -23.40
N GLU A 135 16.91 30.14 -22.10
CA GLU A 135 17.74 31.21 -21.54
C GLU A 135 19.15 31.22 -22.15
N LEU A 136 19.77 30.05 -22.29
CA LEU A 136 21.09 29.91 -22.94
C LEU A 136 21.07 30.33 -24.41
N VAL A 137 20.01 29.99 -25.15
CA VAL A 137 19.84 30.41 -26.54
C VAL A 137 19.69 31.94 -26.64
N ASP A 138 18.91 32.54 -25.75
CA ASP A 138 18.73 33.99 -25.69
C ASP A 138 20.03 34.72 -25.33
N GLU A 139 20.80 34.19 -24.37
CA GLU A 139 22.11 34.70 -24.00
C GLU A 139 23.10 34.62 -25.16
N LEU A 140 23.18 33.46 -25.84
CA LEU A 140 24.03 33.28 -27.02
C LEU A 140 23.67 34.26 -28.13
N ASN A 141 22.38 34.43 -28.42
CA ASN A 141 21.88 35.37 -29.43
C ASN A 141 22.17 36.83 -29.03
N SER A 142 22.10 37.17 -27.75
CA SER A 142 22.50 38.48 -27.24
C SER A 142 23.99 38.73 -27.46
N GLU A 143 24.83 37.75 -27.15
CA GLU A 143 26.28 37.86 -27.28
C GLU A 143 26.72 37.95 -28.76
N ILE A 144 26.10 37.17 -29.65
CA ILE A 144 26.29 37.28 -31.10
C ILE A 144 25.92 38.70 -31.57
N ARG A 145 24.77 39.23 -31.14
CA ARG A 145 24.33 40.59 -31.50
C ARG A 145 25.29 41.67 -30.98
N LYS A 146 25.81 41.53 -29.77
CA LYS A 146 26.83 42.45 -29.22
C LYS A 146 28.11 42.41 -30.05
N LYS A 147 28.66 41.22 -30.31
CA LYS A 147 29.88 41.06 -31.13
C LYS A 147 29.72 41.63 -32.54
N LEU A 148 28.57 41.45 -33.16
CA LEU A 148 28.27 42.06 -34.46
C LEU A 148 28.23 43.60 -34.38
N ARG A 149 27.66 44.20 -33.33
CA ARG A 149 27.69 45.66 -33.13
C ARG A 149 29.12 46.20 -32.94
N PHE A 150 29.93 45.54 -32.12
CA PHE A 150 31.33 45.95 -31.90
C PHE A 150 32.20 45.83 -33.18
N ASN A 151 31.93 44.85 -34.05
CA ASN A 151 32.60 44.76 -35.34
C ASN A 151 32.19 45.87 -36.31
N VAL A 152 30.95 46.37 -36.24
CA VAL A 152 30.48 47.50 -37.06
C VAL A 152 31.05 48.83 -36.55
N GLU A 153 31.21 49.00 -35.24
CA GLU A 153 31.80 50.21 -34.64
C GLU A 153 33.33 50.26 -34.77
N SER A 154 34.01 49.11 -34.83
CA SER A 154 35.46 49.03 -35.12
C SER A 154 35.80 49.31 -36.58
N ILE A 155 34.83 49.23 -37.50
CA ILE A 155 34.97 49.62 -38.90
C ILE A 155 34.32 51.01 -39.04
N GLY A 156 34.87 51.98 -38.31
CA GLY A 156 34.52 53.38 -38.48
C GLY A 156 35.08 53.91 -39.81
N ILE A 157 34.38 53.66 -40.91
CA ILE A 157 34.32 54.59 -42.06
C ILE A 157 32.87 54.58 -42.56
N GLY A 158 32.25 55.76 -42.50
CA GLY A 158 30.81 55.92 -42.42
C GLY A 158 30.03 55.82 -43.71
N ALA A 159 28.72 55.71 -43.56
CA ALA A 159 27.74 56.36 -44.42
C ALA A 159 26.37 56.37 -43.72
N ARG A 160 25.77 57.56 -43.67
CA ARG A 160 24.37 57.81 -43.34
C ARG A 160 23.46 56.90 -44.18
N SER A 161 22.42 56.31 -43.59
CA SER A 161 21.13 56.17 -44.26
C SER A 161 20.02 55.96 -43.26
N SER A 162 19.05 56.88 -43.32
CA SER A 162 17.74 56.85 -42.70
C SER A 162 16.93 55.62 -43.11
N ASN A 163 16.12 55.09 -42.19
CA ASN A 163 14.65 55.10 -42.34
C ASN A 163 13.99 54.54 -41.06
N ASP A 164 13.11 55.36 -40.51
CA ASP A 164 12.08 55.00 -39.54
C ASP A 164 10.98 54.16 -40.21
N GLU A 165 10.19 53.53 -39.33
CA GLU A 165 8.87 52.93 -39.53
C GLU A 165 8.82 51.51 -40.12
N ASN A 166 8.61 50.50 -39.25
CA ASN A 166 7.26 49.95 -39.16
C ASN A 166 6.97 49.26 -37.82
N SER A 167 5.84 49.65 -37.26
CA SER A 167 5.21 49.18 -36.04
C SER A 167 4.38 47.92 -36.32
N HIS A 168 4.13 47.16 -35.25
CA HIS A 168 3.00 46.25 -35.05
C HIS A 168 3.08 44.77 -35.51
N ARG A 169 3.36 43.90 -34.52
CA ARG A 169 2.49 42.82 -33.96
C ARG A 169 3.28 41.54 -33.68
N ASP A 170 3.85 41.46 -32.49
CA ASP A 170 4.22 40.19 -31.86
C ASP A 170 2.96 39.60 -31.19
N ASP A 171 2.19 38.82 -31.95
CA ASP A 171 1.23 37.86 -31.39
C ASP A 171 2.01 36.65 -30.86
N ARG A 172 2.59 36.78 -29.67
CA ARG A 172 3.10 35.61 -28.93
C ARG A 172 1.94 34.91 -28.23
N PRO A 173 1.71 33.60 -28.43
CA PRO A 173 0.77 32.86 -27.62
C PRO A 173 1.27 32.82 -26.17
N ARG A 174 0.52 33.39 -25.24
CA ARG A 174 0.74 33.21 -23.79
C ARG A 174 0.40 31.77 -23.44
N THR A 175 1.42 30.95 -23.19
CA THR A 175 1.21 29.67 -22.50
C THR A 175 0.81 29.94 -21.04
N PRO A 176 -0.27 29.31 -20.53
CA PRO A 176 -0.72 29.53 -19.17
C PRO A 176 0.34 29.07 -18.16
N THR A 177 0.58 29.91 -17.15
CA THR A 177 1.35 29.53 -15.96
C THR A 177 0.57 28.47 -15.19
N HIS A 178 0.85 27.19 -15.45
CA HIS A 178 0.37 26.12 -14.58
C HIS A 178 1.12 26.22 -13.25
N GLN A 179 0.43 26.71 -12.22
CA GLN A 179 0.88 26.64 -10.84
C GLN A 179 1.12 25.17 -10.49
N ILE A 180 2.38 24.81 -10.29
CA ILE A 180 2.80 23.46 -9.90
C ILE A 180 2.39 23.27 -8.45
N TYR A 181 1.27 22.56 -8.21
CA TYR A 181 0.88 22.19 -6.86
C TYR A 181 1.85 21.14 -6.30
N SER A 182 2.60 21.64 -5.33
CA SER A 182 3.64 21.08 -4.49
C SER A 182 3.57 19.58 -4.12
N THR A 183 4.77 18.99 -4.04
CA THR A 183 5.13 17.72 -3.39
C THR A 183 4.58 17.57 -1.97
N THR A 184 4.26 18.68 -1.29
CA THR A 184 3.60 18.73 0.02
C THR A 184 2.21 18.05 0.01
N THR A 185 1.48 18.17 -1.11
CA THR A 185 0.13 17.59 -1.24
C THR A 185 0.17 16.06 -1.24
N ASN A 186 1.19 15.48 -1.88
CA ASN A 186 1.38 14.03 -1.92
C ASN A 186 1.84 13.47 -0.57
N GLN A 187 2.64 14.24 0.19
CA GLN A 187 3.07 13.86 1.53
C GLN A 187 1.90 13.87 2.53
N ASP A 188 1.05 14.89 2.47
CA ASP A 188 -0.18 14.97 3.29
C ASP A 188 -1.15 13.81 3.03
N ILE A 189 -1.25 13.35 1.77
CA ILE A 189 -2.07 12.18 1.41
C ILE A 189 -1.51 10.91 2.05
N ILE A 190 -0.19 10.71 2.03
CA ILE A 190 0.47 9.56 2.66
C ILE A 190 0.25 9.57 4.18
N ASP A 191 0.41 10.71 4.82
CA ASP A 191 0.24 10.85 6.27
C ASP A 191 -1.23 10.64 6.69
N ARG A 192 -2.19 11.12 5.88
CA ARG A 192 -3.61 10.87 6.10
C ARG A 192 -3.97 9.39 5.97
N LEU A 193 -3.43 8.69 4.96
CA LEU A 193 -3.65 7.25 4.76
C LEU A 193 -3.05 6.40 5.88
N LEU A 194 -1.86 6.77 6.40
CA LEU A 194 -1.26 6.11 7.56
C LEU A 194 -2.12 6.26 8.82
N LYS A 195 -2.72 7.44 9.01
CA LYS A 195 -3.60 7.73 10.15
C LYS A 195 -4.93 6.98 10.06
N GLU A 196 -5.49 6.80 8.87
CA GLU A 196 -6.67 5.96 8.66
C GLU A 196 -6.38 4.47 8.93
N LYS A 197 -5.21 3.97 8.48
CA LYS A 197 -4.78 2.59 8.78
C LYS A 197 -4.65 2.33 10.29
N GLN A 198 -4.22 3.32 11.07
CA GLN A 198 -4.15 3.19 12.53
C GLN A 198 -5.54 3.20 13.20
N ARG A 199 -6.49 4.00 12.67
CA ARG A 199 -7.86 4.03 13.18
C ARG A 199 -8.59 2.72 12.93
N ALA A 200 -8.46 2.15 11.73
CA ALA A 200 -9.11 0.89 11.38
C ALA A 200 -8.59 -0.32 12.20
N LYS A 201 -7.37 -0.24 12.74
CA LYS A 201 -6.80 -1.26 13.64
C LYS A 201 -7.27 -1.14 15.10
N SER A 202 -7.92 -0.05 15.47
CA SER A 202 -8.35 0.23 16.87
C SER A 202 -9.84 -0.03 17.11
N THR A 203 -10.54 -0.60 16.13
CA THR A 203 -11.95 -1.01 16.15
C THR A 203 -12.05 -2.50 15.88
#